data_AF-A0A6C2D8C0-F1
#
_entry.id   AF-A0A6C2D8C0-F1
#
_cell.length_a   1.000
_cell.length_b   1.000
_cell.length_c   1.000
_cell.angle_alpha   90.00
_cell.angle_beta   90.00
_cell.angle_gamma   90.00
#
_symmetry.space_group_name_H-M   'P 1'
#
loop_
_entity.id
_entity.type
_entity.pdbx_description
1 polymer ?
#
loop_
_entity_poly.entity_id
_entity_poly.type
_entity_poly.pdbx_seq_one_letter_code
_entity_poly.pdbx_strand_id
1 'polypeptide(L)'
;MKEKVSALLDGALEEQVSSRMLESLKRDGALRQKWESYCLIGDVLRDEQVLSSDFTSKVMLCLEDEPTVLAPVKREASGGWVRHFMPIAASVMGVAAVGWVAMALNGADPQNLLVARAKTPAVAVAAVDPSRIARVAAVSAEPSEREYLFAHQAMAPSAAMPGVALYVRTVSDSRVAGER
;
A
#
# COMPACT_ATOMS: atom_id res chain seq x y z
N MET A 1 9.36 42.13 -1.25
CA MET A 1 8.73 41.26 -0.22
C MET A 1 7.20 41.36 -0.21
N LYS A 2 6.58 42.52 -0.44
CA LYS A 2 5.11 42.66 -0.52
C LYS A 2 4.46 41.69 -1.53
N GLU A 3 5.03 41.61 -2.73
CA GLU A 3 4.61 40.67 -3.78
C GLU A 3 4.64 39.21 -3.31
N LYS A 4 5.68 38.79 -2.57
CA LYS A 4 5.79 37.44 -2.03
C LYS A 4 4.74 37.15 -0.96
N VAL A 5 4.34 38.14 -0.16
CA VAL A 5 3.23 38.00 0.80
C VAL A 5 1.92 37.77 0.06
N SER A 6 1.66 38.54 -1.01
CA SER A 6 0.47 38.35 -1.85
C SER A 6 0.48 36.98 -2.52
N ALA A 7 1.58 36.62 -3.18
CA ALA A 7 1.72 35.32 -3.83
C ALA A 7 1.59 34.15 -2.84
N LEU A 8 2.01 34.32 -1.58
CA LEU A 8 1.78 33.33 -0.52
C LEU A 8 0.28 33.23 -0.19
N LEU A 9 -0.41 34.35 -0.05
CA LEU A 9 -1.85 34.40 0.24
C LEU A 9 -2.67 33.73 -0.86
N ASP A 10 -2.28 33.94 -2.12
CA ASP A 10 -2.93 33.40 -3.32
C ASP A 10 -2.51 31.94 -3.63
N GLY A 11 -1.59 31.36 -2.85
CA GLY A 11 -1.06 30.01 -3.10
C GLY A 11 -0.22 29.89 -4.38
N ALA A 12 0.28 31.00 -4.92
CA ALA A 12 1.04 31.09 -6.16
C ALA A 12 2.57 30.86 -5.99
N LEU A 13 3.02 30.50 -4.78
CA LEU A 13 4.42 30.21 -4.49
C LEU A 13 4.71 28.71 -4.50
N GLU A 14 5.93 28.35 -4.95
CA GLU A 14 6.47 27.00 -4.79
C GLU A 14 6.60 26.63 -3.30
N GLU A 15 6.36 25.36 -2.96
CA GLU A 15 6.34 24.84 -1.58
C GLU A 15 7.55 25.23 -0.72
N GLN A 16 8.75 25.16 -1.31
CA GLN A 16 10.00 25.51 -0.63
C GLN A 16 10.12 27.02 -0.34
N VAL A 17 9.52 27.85 -1.20
CA VAL A 17 9.49 29.30 -1.02
C VAL A 17 8.40 29.67 -0.01
N SER A 18 7.25 28.99 -0.06
CA SER A 18 6.15 29.15 0.89
C SER A 18 6.60 28.88 2.32
N SER A 19 7.26 27.75 2.58
CA SER A 19 7.79 27.40 3.91
C SER A 19 8.77 28.46 4.45
N ARG A 20 9.72 28.94 3.65
CA ARG A 20 10.66 30.02 4.03
C ARG A 20 9.94 31.35 4.29
N MET A 21 8.89 31.63 3.53
CA MET A 21 8.11 32.85 3.69
C MET A 21 7.29 32.82 4.99
N LEU A 22 6.66 31.68 5.31
CA LEU A 22 5.98 31.46 6.59
C LEU A 22 6.96 31.60 7.77
N GLU A 23 8.18 31.09 7.62
CA GLU A 23 9.24 31.27 8.61
C GLU A 23 9.66 32.74 8.81
N SER A 24 9.63 33.54 7.75
CA SER A 24 9.91 34.98 7.82
C SER A 24 8.76 35.73 8.48
N LEU A 25 7.51 35.38 8.18
CA LEU A 25 6.31 35.91 8.83
C LEU A 25 6.32 35.68 10.34
N LYS A 26 6.74 34.51 10.81
CA LYS A 26 6.84 34.23 12.26
C LYS A 26 7.78 35.19 13.01
N ARG A 27 8.85 35.65 12.36
CA ARG A 27 9.91 36.45 12.99
C ARG A 27 9.71 37.96 12.80
N ASP A 28 9.12 38.38 11.69
CA ASP A 28 8.96 39.79 11.33
C ASP A 28 7.53 40.29 11.58
N GLY A 29 7.37 41.23 12.52
CA GLY A 29 6.08 41.86 12.84
C GLY A 29 5.54 42.76 11.72
N ALA A 30 6.41 43.44 10.97
CA ALA A 30 5.99 44.32 9.88
C ALA A 30 5.50 43.52 8.65
N LEU A 31 6.01 42.30 8.45
CA LEU A 31 5.47 41.38 7.45
C LEU A 31 4.09 40.82 7.88
N ARG A 32 3.92 40.47 9.17
CA ARG A 32 2.62 40.03 9.71
C ARG A 32 1.54 41.09 9.56
N GLN A 33 1.85 42.34 9.89
CA GLN A 33 0.88 43.44 9.74
C GLN A 33 0.42 43.60 8.28
N LYS A 34 1.32 43.40 7.30
CA LYS A 34 0.95 43.43 5.87
C LYS A 34 0.07 42.25 5.48
N TRP A 35 0.38 41.06 5.98
CA TRP A 35 -0.44 39.86 5.78
C TRP A 35 -1.86 40.09 6.31
N GLU A 36 -2.00 40.57 7.56
CA GLU A 36 -3.29 40.91 8.17
C GLU A 36 -4.05 41.97 7.36
N SER A 37 -3.36 43.01 6.88
CA SER A 37 -3.98 44.05 6.05
C SER A 37 -4.53 43.49 4.74
N TYR A 38 -3.81 42.56 4.11
CA TYR A 38 -4.26 41.93 2.86
C TYR A 38 -5.43 40.98 3.08
N CYS A 39 -5.43 40.20 4.16
CA CYS A 39 -6.60 39.41 4.55
C CYS A 39 -7.83 40.31 4.77
N LEU A 40 -7.67 41.40 5.54
CA LEU A 40 -8.76 42.34 5.83
C LEU A 40 -9.34 42.97 4.56
N ILE A 41 -8.49 43.40 3.62
CA ILE A 41 -8.94 43.90 2.32
C ILE A 41 -9.74 42.82 1.58
N GLY A 42 -9.25 41.58 1.56
CA GLY A 42 -9.93 40.46 0.93
C GLY A 42 -11.30 40.15 1.56
N ASP A 43 -11.40 40.24 2.87
CA ASP A 43 -12.64 39.99 3.61
C ASP A 43 -13.68 41.07 3.33
N VAL A 44 -13.27 42.35 3.31
CA VAL A 44 -14.14 43.47 2.93
C VAL A 44 -14.61 43.35 1.48
N LEU A 45 -13.74 42.95 0.54
CA LEU A 45 -14.11 42.77 -0.87
C LEU A 45 -15.10 41.63 -1.10
N ARG A 46 -15.12 40.63 -0.22
CA ARG A 46 -16.02 39.46 -0.27
C ARG A 46 -17.29 39.64 0.57
N ASP A 47 -17.44 40.78 1.25
CA ASP A 47 -18.52 41.03 2.21
C ASP A 47 -18.59 39.96 3.32
N GLU A 48 -17.41 39.49 3.75
CA GLU A 48 -17.29 38.53 4.86
C GLU A 48 -17.60 39.21 6.20
N GLN A 49 -18.20 38.45 7.11
CA GLN A 49 -18.54 38.99 8.43
C GLN A 49 -17.29 39.31 9.25
N VAL A 50 -17.28 40.49 9.86
CA VAL A 50 -16.21 40.90 10.77
C VAL A 50 -16.27 40.05 12.04
N LEU A 51 -15.23 39.25 12.25
CA LEU A 51 -15.03 38.49 13.48
C LEU A 51 -14.63 39.41 14.65
N SER A 52 -14.71 38.90 15.88
CA SER A 52 -14.26 39.65 17.05
C SER A 52 -12.75 39.90 16.99
N SER A 53 -12.30 41.04 17.53
CA SER A 53 -10.86 41.38 17.56
C SER A 53 -10.00 40.40 18.35
N ASP A 54 -10.61 39.63 19.25
CA ASP A 54 -9.96 38.61 20.08
C ASP A 54 -10.08 37.19 19.51
N PHE A 55 -10.69 37.03 18.32
CA PHE A 55 -10.95 35.73 17.70
C PHE A 55 -9.67 34.90 17.54
N THR A 56 -8.64 35.48 16.91
CA THR A 56 -7.35 34.80 16.70
C THR A 56 -6.72 34.40 18.03
N SER A 57 -6.77 35.25 19.05
CA SER A 57 -6.21 34.94 20.37
C SER A 57 -6.94 33.78 21.04
N LYS A 58 -8.27 33.71 20.94
CA LYS A 58 -9.05 32.58 21.45
C LYS A 58 -8.71 31.27 20.72
N VAL A 59 -8.58 31.31 19.40
CA VAL A 59 -8.19 30.14 18.61
C VAL A 59 -6.81 29.64 19.01
N MET A 60 -5.83 30.55 19.14
CA MET A 60 -4.47 30.17 19.56
C MET A 60 -4.45 29.56 20.96
N LEU A 61 -5.24 30.09 21.91
CA LEU A 61 -5.37 29.50 23.25
C LEU A 61 -5.96 28.09 23.19
N CYS A 62 -7.02 27.87 22.40
CA CYS A 62 -7.58 26.53 22.22
C CYS A 62 -6.55 25.56 21.62
N LEU A 63 -5.76 26.00 20.63
CA LEU A 63 -4.71 25.19 20.01
C LEU A 63 -3.56 24.83 20.98
N GLU A 64 -3.25 25.72 21.94
CA GLU A 64 -2.25 25.45 22.98
C GLU A 64 -2.71 24.36 23.96
N ASP A 65 -4.02 24.28 24.23
CA ASP A 65 -4.62 23.26 25.09
C ASP A 65 -4.86 21.92 24.37
N GLU A 66 -4.71 21.87 23.04
CA GLU A 66 -4.91 20.64 22.28
C GLU A 66 -3.74 19.65 22.47
N PRO A 67 -4.03 18.37 22.76
CA PRO A 67 -2.99 17.35 22.83
C PRO A 67 -2.40 17.13 21.43
N THR A 68 -1.07 17.24 21.31
CA THR A 68 -0.35 16.99 20.05
C THR A 68 -0.62 15.59 19.52
N VAL A 69 -1.55 15.45 18.58
CA VAL A 69 -1.80 14.19 17.88
C VAL A 69 -0.70 13.99 16.86
N LEU A 70 0.32 13.20 17.22
CA LEU A 70 1.33 12.76 16.27
C LEU A 70 0.65 11.89 15.20
N ALA A 71 0.49 12.45 13.99
CA ALA A 71 0.12 11.66 12.82
C ALA A 71 1.07 10.45 12.71
N PRO A 72 0.58 9.26 12.34
CA PRO A 72 1.41 8.06 12.25
C PRO A 72 2.55 8.32 11.26
N VAL A 73 3.76 8.50 11.81
CA VAL A 73 4.97 8.69 11.01
C VAL A 73 5.21 7.38 10.28
N LYS A 74 5.23 7.45 8.94
CA LYS A 74 5.60 6.31 8.10
C LYS A 74 7.05 5.97 8.43
N ARG A 75 7.27 4.96 9.28
CA ARG A 75 8.60 4.37 9.50
C ARG A 75 9.02 3.81 8.15
N GLU A 76 9.93 4.51 7.48
CA GLU A 76 10.65 3.89 6.37
C GLU A 76 11.39 2.69 6.97
N ALA A 77 10.97 1.49 6.61
CA ALA A 77 11.63 0.28 7.04
C ALA A 77 13.08 0.39 6.56
N SER A 78 14.02 0.51 7.50
CA SER A 78 15.46 0.58 7.27
C SER A 78 15.98 -0.80 6.84
N GLY A 79 15.44 -1.37 5.76
CA GLY A 79 15.89 -2.60 5.13
C GLY A 79 17.14 -2.43 4.27
N GLY A 80 17.82 -1.27 4.36
CA GLY A 80 18.97 -0.93 3.53
C GLY A 80 20.08 -1.97 3.62
N TRP A 81 20.43 -2.40 4.84
CA TRP A 81 21.53 -3.35 5.02
C TRP A 81 21.17 -4.74 4.49
N VAL A 82 19.98 -5.27 4.77
CA VAL A 82 19.55 -6.61 4.30
C VAL A 82 19.54 -6.70 2.77
N ARG A 83 19.13 -5.62 2.08
CA ARG A 83 19.10 -5.56 0.61
C ARG A 83 20.49 -5.61 -0.02
N HIS A 84 21.53 -5.14 0.67
CA HIS A 84 22.90 -5.12 0.14
C HIS A 84 23.65 -6.44 0.27
N PHE A 85 23.29 -7.31 1.22
CA PHE A 85 23.95 -8.61 1.41
C PHE A 85 23.19 -9.79 0.78
N MET A 86 21.94 -9.57 0.36
CA MET A 86 21.12 -10.55 -0.34
C MET A 86 21.77 -11.14 -1.63
N PRO A 87 22.53 -10.38 -2.45
CA PRO A 87 23.20 -10.94 -3.64
C PRO A 87 24.32 -11.93 -3.29
N ILE A 88 25.00 -11.72 -2.15
CA ILE A 88 26.11 -12.59 -1.69
C ILE A 88 25.55 -13.91 -1.16
N ALA A 89 24.43 -13.88 -0.44
CA ALA A 89 23.79 -15.11 0.03
C ALA A 89 23.26 -15.98 -1.14
N ALA A 90 22.72 -15.35 -2.18
CA ALA A 90 22.21 -16.06 -3.36
C ALA A 90 23.31 -16.78 -4.15
N SER A 91 24.51 -16.19 -4.27
CA SER A 91 25.62 -16.80 -5.02
C SER A 91 26.17 -18.05 -4.32
N VAL A 92 26.28 -18.05 -2.99
CA VAL A 92 26.74 -19.21 -2.22
C VAL A 92 25.79 -20.40 -2.37
N MET A 93 24.47 -20.18 -2.36
CA MET A 93 23.49 -21.24 -2.56
C MET A 93 23.55 -21.86 -3.98
N GLY A 94 23.80 -21.05 -5.01
CA GLY A 94 23.96 -21.54 -6.38
C GLY A 94 25.14 -22.51 -6.54
N VAL A 95 26.30 -22.18 -5.96
CA VAL A 95 27.50 -23.04 -6.02
C VAL A 95 27.27 -24.35 -5.26
N ALA A 96 26.60 -24.31 -4.11
CA ALA A 96 26.27 -25.50 -3.33
C ALA A 96 25.33 -26.45 -4.11
N ALA A 97 24.32 -25.92 -4.82
CA ALA A 97 23.40 -26.71 -5.62
C ALA A 97 24.12 -27.43 -6.78
N VAL A 98 25.01 -26.73 -7.49
CA VAL A 98 25.82 -27.32 -8.57
C VAL A 98 26.77 -28.39 -8.02
N GLY A 99 27.42 -28.12 -6.87
CA GLY A 99 28.27 -29.09 -6.19
C GLY A 99 27.51 -30.36 -5.79
N TRP A 100 26.27 -30.21 -5.32
CA TRP A 100 25.46 -31.36 -4.92
C TRP A 100 25.05 -32.24 -6.11
N VAL A 101 24.65 -31.62 -7.22
CA VAL A 101 24.37 -32.33 -8.48
C VAL A 101 25.62 -33.02 -9.02
N ALA A 102 26.78 -32.36 -9.01
CA ALA A 102 28.03 -32.95 -9.50
C ALA A 102 28.46 -34.17 -8.67
N MET A 103 28.28 -34.13 -7.35
CA MET A 103 28.56 -35.26 -6.46
C MET A 103 27.56 -36.41 -6.66
N ALA A 104 26.28 -36.12 -6.87
CA ALA A 104 25.28 -37.16 -7.20
C ALA A 104 25.59 -37.86 -8.54
N LEU A 105 26.13 -37.13 -9.52
CA LEU A 105 26.52 -37.68 -10.83
C LEU A 105 27.87 -38.40 -10.80
N ASN A 106 28.83 -37.97 -9.95
CA ASN A 106 30.15 -38.61 -9.83
C ASN A 106 30.19 -39.78 -8.82
N GLY A 107 29.29 -39.82 -7.86
CA GLY A 107 29.15 -40.93 -6.91
C GLY A 107 28.35 -42.13 -7.45
N ALA A 108 27.89 -42.06 -8.71
CA ALA A 108 27.13 -43.13 -9.34
C ALA A 108 28.08 -44.26 -9.78
N ASP A 109 28.13 -45.32 -8.98
CA ASP A 109 28.64 -46.64 -9.34
C ASP A 109 28.02 -47.09 -10.69
N PRO A 110 28.79 -47.50 -11.71
CA PRO A 110 28.31 -47.81 -13.07
C PRO A 110 27.35 -49.02 -13.19
N GLN A 111 26.73 -49.48 -12.10
CA GLN A 111 25.71 -50.54 -12.11
C GLN A 111 24.26 -50.05 -12.08
N ASN A 112 24.00 -48.76 -11.91
CA ASN A 112 22.62 -48.23 -11.83
C ASN A 112 22.15 -47.44 -13.07
N LEU A 113 22.80 -47.61 -14.22
CA LEU A 113 22.29 -47.18 -15.53
C LEU A 113 21.28 -48.20 -16.10
N LEU A 114 20.40 -48.73 -15.26
CA LEU A 114 19.21 -49.47 -15.69
C LEU A 114 17.99 -48.56 -15.51
N VAL A 115 17.63 -47.90 -16.62
CA VAL A 115 16.28 -47.47 -16.97
C VAL A 115 15.42 -47.06 -15.76
N ALA A 116 15.49 -45.78 -15.39
CA ALA A 116 14.43 -45.13 -14.64
C ALA A 116 13.16 -45.12 -15.52
N ARG A 117 12.45 -46.25 -15.52
CA ARG A 117 11.09 -46.39 -16.02
C ARG A 117 10.30 -45.27 -15.37
N ALA A 118 9.76 -44.38 -16.19
CA ALA A 118 8.84 -43.34 -15.76
C ALA A 118 7.74 -43.98 -14.91
N LYS A 119 7.87 -43.84 -13.59
CA LYS A 119 6.77 -44.08 -12.67
C LYS A 119 5.92 -42.82 -12.78
N THR A 120 4.88 -42.90 -13.61
CA THR A 120 3.80 -41.92 -13.60
C THR A 120 3.38 -41.71 -12.15
N PRO A 121 3.47 -40.48 -11.60
CA PRO A 121 2.91 -40.24 -10.28
C PRO A 121 1.40 -40.41 -10.43
N ALA A 122 0.86 -41.46 -9.81
CA ALA A 122 -0.56 -41.51 -9.52
C ALA A 122 -0.87 -40.27 -8.69
N VAL A 123 -1.73 -39.40 -9.22
CA VAL A 123 -2.28 -38.26 -8.50
C VAL A 123 -2.99 -38.81 -7.28
N ALA A 124 -2.36 -38.72 -6.12
CA ALA A 124 -3.05 -38.86 -4.84
C ALA A 124 -3.90 -37.59 -4.68
N VAL A 125 -5.15 -37.67 -5.12
CA VAL A 125 -6.17 -36.72 -4.70
C VAL A 125 -6.28 -36.88 -3.19
N ALA A 126 -5.74 -35.93 -2.43
CA ALA A 126 -6.01 -35.85 -1.01
C ALA A 126 -7.54 -35.76 -0.87
N ALA A 127 -8.14 -36.81 -0.30
CA ALA A 127 -9.56 -36.81 0.00
C ALA A 127 -9.83 -35.67 0.99
N VAL A 128 -10.33 -34.56 0.47
CA VAL A 128 -10.77 -33.44 1.28
C VAL A 128 -12.05 -33.90 1.97
N ASP A 129 -12.02 -33.90 3.30
CA ASP A 129 -13.16 -34.20 4.15
C ASP A 129 -14.37 -33.32 3.74
N PRO A 130 -15.49 -33.90 3.25
CA PRO A 130 -16.61 -33.12 2.70
C PRO A 130 -17.27 -32.22 3.75
N SER A 131 -17.07 -32.51 5.04
CA SER A 131 -17.56 -31.69 6.16
C SER A 131 -16.80 -30.36 6.32
N ARG A 132 -15.57 -30.25 5.81
CA ARG A 132 -14.77 -29.00 5.80
C ARG A 132 -15.15 -28.08 4.64
N ILE A 133 -15.49 -28.64 3.48
CA ILE A 133 -15.94 -27.88 2.30
C ILE A 133 -17.33 -27.27 2.56
N ALA A 134 -18.23 -28.04 3.17
CA ALA A 134 -19.57 -27.55 3.53
C ALA A 134 -19.53 -26.41 4.57
N ARG A 135 -18.55 -26.39 5.47
CA ARG A 135 -18.46 -25.38 6.54
C ARG A 135 -17.95 -24.01 6.04
N VAL A 136 -17.21 -23.98 4.94
CA VAL A 136 -16.80 -22.72 4.28
C VAL A 136 -17.91 -22.19 3.36
N ALA A 137 -18.67 -23.09 2.72
CA ALA A 137 -19.83 -22.73 1.90
C ALA A 137 -21.05 -22.23 2.72
N ALA A 138 -21.12 -22.59 4.01
CA ALA A 138 -22.21 -22.21 4.91
C ALA A 138 -22.02 -20.86 5.63
N VAL A 139 -20.90 -20.16 5.42
CA VAL A 139 -20.86 -18.73 5.73
C VAL A 139 -21.64 -18.05 4.61
N SER A 140 -22.90 -17.74 4.89
CA SER A 140 -23.79 -17.02 4.00
C SER A 140 -23.20 -15.65 3.67
N ALA A 141 -22.36 -15.59 2.63
CA ALA A 141 -22.11 -14.36 1.90
C ALA A 141 -23.42 -14.01 1.17
N GLU A 142 -23.90 -12.80 1.39
CA GLU A 142 -25.11 -12.27 0.78
C GLU A 142 -24.99 -12.37 -0.76
N PRO A 143 -26.10 -12.56 -1.51
CA PRO A 143 -26.05 -12.75 -2.96
C PRO A 143 -25.33 -11.62 -3.71
N SER A 144 -25.35 -10.39 -3.18
CA SER A 144 -24.62 -9.23 -3.72
C SER A 144 -23.11 -9.33 -3.55
N GLU A 145 -22.62 -9.90 -2.45
CA GLU A 145 -21.19 -10.09 -2.17
C GLU A 145 -20.60 -11.17 -3.08
N ARG A 146 -21.40 -12.21 -3.39
CA ARG A 146 -21.00 -13.26 -4.34
C ARG A 146 -20.88 -12.73 -5.76
N GLU A 147 -21.81 -11.88 -6.19
CA GLU A 147 -21.76 -11.22 -7.50
C GLU A 147 -20.54 -10.28 -7.60
N TYR A 148 -20.29 -9.50 -6.55
CA TYR A 148 -19.12 -8.63 -6.46
C TYR A 148 -17.80 -9.42 -6.53
N LEU A 149 -17.66 -10.50 -5.76
CA LEU A 149 -16.45 -11.33 -5.76
C LEU A 149 -16.25 -12.04 -7.11
N PHE A 150 -17.32 -12.45 -7.78
CA PHE A 150 -17.25 -13.04 -9.11
C PHE A 150 -16.76 -12.04 -10.16
N ALA A 151 -17.34 -10.83 -10.17
CA ALA A 151 -16.90 -9.75 -11.06
C ALA A 151 -15.44 -9.33 -10.76
N HIS A 152 -15.08 -9.24 -9.49
CA HIS A 152 -13.74 -8.84 -9.07
C HIS A 152 -12.69 -9.90 -9.42
N GLN A 153 -13.02 -11.18 -9.31
CA GLN A 153 -12.14 -12.28 -9.71
C GLN A 153 -11.96 -12.34 -11.23
N ALA A 154 -12.99 -12.00 -12.01
CA ALA A 154 -12.89 -11.92 -13.47
C ALA A 154 -12.00 -10.76 -13.95
N MET A 155 -11.94 -9.66 -13.19
CA MET A 155 -11.12 -8.48 -13.50
C MET A 155 -9.73 -8.49 -12.86
N ALA A 156 -9.47 -9.37 -11.89
CA ALA A 156 -8.16 -9.51 -11.27
C ALA A 156 -7.18 -10.20 -12.24
N PRO A 157 -6.01 -9.60 -12.55
CA PRO A 157 -5.02 -10.21 -13.42
C PRO A 157 -4.33 -11.37 -12.69
N SER A 158 -4.91 -12.57 -12.79
CA SER A 158 -4.29 -13.79 -12.28
C SER A 158 -3.32 -14.34 -13.34
N ALA A 159 -2.19 -13.65 -13.53
CA ALA A 159 -1.00 -14.21 -14.20
C ALA A 159 0.17 -13.22 -14.19
N ALA A 160 0.97 -13.22 -13.12
CA ALA A 160 2.34 -12.71 -13.18
C ALA A 160 3.28 -13.50 -12.26
N MET A 161 3.17 -14.83 -12.25
CA MET A 161 4.22 -15.71 -11.69
C MET A 161 4.37 -16.95 -12.56
N PRO A 162 5.50 -17.12 -13.28
CA PRO A 162 5.81 -18.36 -13.99
C PRO A 162 5.97 -19.51 -12.98
N GLY A 163 5.21 -20.60 -13.14
CA GLY A 163 5.43 -21.86 -12.43
C GLY A 163 4.31 -22.36 -11.50
N VAL A 164 3.21 -21.62 -11.32
CA VAL A 164 2.05 -22.10 -10.55
C VAL A 164 0.89 -22.42 -11.51
N ALA A 165 0.41 -23.66 -11.50
CA ALA A 165 -0.80 -24.06 -12.22
C ALA A 165 -2.03 -23.40 -11.56
N LEU A 166 -2.58 -22.38 -12.23
CA LEU A 166 -3.75 -21.63 -11.78
C LEU A 166 -5.04 -22.29 -12.29
N TYR A 167 -5.60 -23.22 -11.52
CA TYR A 167 -6.97 -23.71 -11.74
C TYR A 167 -7.76 -23.86 -10.43
N VAL A 168 -7.69 -22.86 -9.54
CA VAL A 168 -8.63 -22.78 -8.43
C VAL A 168 -9.68 -21.73 -8.74
N ARG A 169 -10.82 -22.17 -9.28
CA ARG A 169 -12.04 -21.37 -9.36
C ARG A 169 -12.74 -21.47 -8.00
N THR A 170 -12.60 -20.44 -7.16
CA THR A 170 -13.11 -20.45 -5.78
C THR A 170 -14.61 -20.18 -5.67
N VAL A 171 -15.26 -19.63 -6.71
CA VAL A 171 -16.70 -19.32 -6.72
C VAL A 171 -17.32 -19.65 -8.07
N SER A 172 -18.43 -20.41 -8.06
CA SER A 172 -19.24 -20.72 -9.24
C SER A 172 -20.65 -20.16 -9.07
N ASP A 173 -21.19 -19.54 -10.12
CA ASP A 173 -22.61 -19.16 -10.17
C ASP A 173 -23.46 -20.43 -10.19
N SER A 174 -24.38 -20.56 -9.24
CA SER A 174 -25.35 -21.66 -9.19
C SER A 174 -26.75 -21.07 -9.21
N ARG A 175 -27.09 -20.39 -10.31
CA ARG A 175 -28.49 -20.14 -10.64
C ARG A 175 -29.15 -21.49 -10.94
N VAL A 176 -29.98 -21.96 -10.02
CA VAL A 176 -30.93 -23.04 -10.30
C VAL A 176 -31.83 -22.55 -11.43
N ALA A 177 -31.64 -23.11 -12.61
CA ALA A 177 -32.55 -22.92 -13.73
C ALA A 177 -33.85 -23.65 -13.41
N GLY A 178 -34.80 -22.94 -12.81
CA GLY A 178 -36.11 -23.49 -12.53
C GLY A 178 -36.84 -22.71 -11.44
N GLU A 179 -37.47 -21.60 -11.83
CA GLU A 179 -38.90 -21.37 -11.60
C GLU A 179 -39.28 -20.07 -12.35
N ARG A 180 -40.14 -20.25 -13.36
CA ARG A 180 -41.01 -19.23 -13.93
C ARG A 180 -42.35 -19.36 -13.24
#